data_AF-A0A4U7DUU9-F1
#
_entry.id   AF-A0A4U7DUU9-F1
#
_cell.length_a   1.000
_cell.length_b   1.000
_cell.length_c   1.000
_cell.angle_alpha   90.00
_cell.angle_beta   90.00
_cell.angle_gamma   90.00
#
_symmetry.space_group_name_H-M   'P 1'
#
loop_
_entity.id
_entity.type
_entity.pdbx_description
1 polymer ?
#
loop_
_entity_poly.entity_id
_entity_poly.type
_entity_poly.pdbx_seq_one_letter_code
_entity_poly.pdbx_strand_id
1 'polypeptide(L)'
;MVTDRSPTAIDEAGWHWLRVKHVTGFPRQARDGYFPAHDVMRPAATTEADAPGIDAGKKSLPAGPETVRDADRLALETTYLSGKWLVERPAEAVDDLWEAVVDDVAAERFWDAKVATAAGCEAFGESDHAVLVFTPNYFDRTDVDRVRRRLREEHGVTKRIRYRPDVYTLGGVHEARLGPLADSDAARFRA
;
A
#
# COMPACT_ATOMS: atom_id res chain seq x y z
N MET A 1 -17.08 -9.13 9.92
CA MET A 1 -18.03 -9.68 8.94
C MET A 1 -17.23 -10.18 7.75
N VAL A 2 -17.51 -11.40 7.31
CA VAL A 2 -16.97 -11.96 6.06
C VAL A 2 -18.02 -11.75 4.96
N THR A 3 -17.60 -11.46 3.72
CA THR A 3 -18.45 -11.22 2.56
C THR A 3 -17.77 -11.75 1.30
N ASP A 4 -18.58 -12.22 0.36
CA ASP A 4 -18.23 -12.69 -0.98
C ASP A 4 -18.53 -11.63 -2.07
N ARG A 5 -19.05 -10.46 -1.68
CA ARG A 5 -19.43 -9.41 -2.62
C ARG A 5 -18.21 -8.75 -3.25
N SER A 6 -18.33 -8.44 -4.54
CA SER A 6 -17.30 -7.73 -5.28
C SER A 6 -17.24 -6.24 -4.88
N PRO A 7 -16.08 -5.58 -5.05
CA PRO A 7 -15.94 -4.15 -4.78
C PRO A 7 -16.97 -3.26 -5.49
N THR A 8 -17.31 -3.58 -6.74
CA THR A 8 -18.29 -2.82 -7.53
C THR A 8 -19.73 -3.02 -7.05
N ALA A 9 -20.04 -4.13 -6.38
CA ALA A 9 -21.36 -4.42 -5.85
C ALA A 9 -21.62 -3.83 -4.45
N ILE A 10 -20.62 -3.19 -3.84
CA ILE A 10 -20.72 -2.58 -2.50
C ILE A 10 -20.97 -1.08 -2.66
N ASP A 11 -22.24 -0.70 -2.66
CA ASP A 11 -22.75 0.68 -2.80
C ASP A 11 -23.29 1.25 -1.47
N GLU A 12 -23.15 0.52 -0.35
CA GLU A 12 -23.62 1.01 0.92
C GLU A 12 -22.80 2.19 1.46
N ALA A 13 -23.50 3.29 1.73
CA ALA A 13 -22.91 4.49 2.31
C ALA A 13 -22.08 4.17 3.57
N GLY A 14 -20.86 4.71 3.62
CA GLY A 14 -19.93 4.50 4.73
C GLY A 14 -19.04 3.26 4.59
N TRP A 15 -19.36 2.29 3.72
CA TRP A 15 -18.50 1.14 3.47
C TRP A 15 -17.52 1.40 2.32
N HIS A 16 -16.63 2.39 2.48
CA HIS A 16 -15.74 2.85 1.41
C HIS A 16 -14.60 1.88 1.01
N TRP A 17 -14.27 0.91 1.87
CA TRP A 17 -13.13 0.01 1.66
C TRP A 17 -13.50 -1.44 1.94
N LEU A 18 -13.30 -2.32 0.95
CA LEU A 18 -13.27 -3.75 1.15
C LEU A 18 -11.83 -4.18 1.46
N ARG A 19 -11.62 -4.93 2.54
CA ARG A 19 -10.29 -5.41 2.98
C ARG A 19 -10.22 -6.91 2.77
N VAL A 20 -9.03 -7.47 2.53
CA VAL A 20 -8.90 -8.92 2.34
C VAL A 20 -9.41 -9.72 3.55
N LYS A 21 -9.25 -9.20 4.77
CA LYS A 21 -9.82 -9.84 5.98
C LYS A 21 -11.35 -9.95 5.96
N HIS A 22 -12.04 -9.07 5.22
CA HIS A 22 -13.50 -9.16 5.03
C HIS A 22 -13.87 -10.25 4.03
N VAL A 23 -12.93 -10.79 3.25
CA VAL A 23 -13.19 -11.89 2.29
C VAL A 23 -12.68 -13.22 2.87
N THR A 24 -11.47 -13.21 3.41
CA THR A 24 -10.79 -14.41 3.91
C THR A 24 -11.09 -14.73 5.37
N GLY A 25 -11.62 -13.78 6.14
CA GLY A 25 -11.84 -13.92 7.59
C GLY A 25 -10.58 -13.89 8.45
N PHE A 26 -9.38 -13.99 7.86
CA PHE A 26 -8.12 -14.03 8.61
C PHE A 26 -7.63 -12.61 8.98
N PRO A 27 -7.23 -12.38 10.25
CA PRO A 27 -6.62 -11.12 10.65
C PRO A 27 -5.19 -11.01 10.09
N ARG A 28 -4.73 -9.77 9.87
CA ARG A 28 -3.36 -9.47 9.40
C ARG A 28 -2.26 -10.10 10.27
N GLN A 29 -2.50 -10.27 11.57
CA GLN A 29 -1.55 -10.88 12.52
C GLN A 29 -1.30 -12.37 12.27
N ALA A 30 -2.19 -13.06 11.55
CA ALA A 30 -2.02 -14.48 11.23
C ALA A 30 -0.93 -14.75 10.16
N ARG A 31 -0.41 -13.71 9.49
CA ARG A 31 0.49 -13.81 8.34
C ARG A 31 1.97 -13.74 8.73
N ASP A 32 2.33 -14.32 9.87
CA ASP A 32 3.71 -14.27 10.35
C ASP A 32 4.68 -15.09 9.47
N GLY A 33 4.14 -16.07 8.74
CA GLY A 33 4.87 -16.86 7.73
C GLY A 33 5.39 -16.04 6.56
N TYR A 34 4.77 -14.90 6.25
CA TYR A 34 5.18 -14.01 5.16
C TYR A 34 6.64 -13.55 5.29
N PHE A 35 7.08 -13.21 6.50
CA PHE A 35 8.43 -12.67 6.73
C PHE A 35 9.52 -13.69 6.37
N PRO A 36 9.59 -14.89 6.97
CA PRO A 36 10.60 -15.88 6.60
C PRO A 36 10.39 -16.43 5.17
N ALA A 37 9.16 -16.50 4.65
CA ALA A 37 8.91 -17.05 3.32
C ALA A 37 9.44 -16.15 2.18
N HIS A 38 9.46 -14.83 2.39
CA HIS A 38 9.91 -13.85 1.38
C HIS A 38 11.18 -13.09 1.80
N ASP A 39 11.86 -13.53 2.86
CA ASP A 39 13.05 -12.89 3.44
C ASP A 39 12.84 -11.40 3.76
N VAL A 40 11.67 -11.07 4.33
CA VAL A 40 11.28 -9.69 4.59
C VAL A 40 11.73 -9.26 5.96
N MET A 41 12.41 -8.12 6.03
CA MET A 41 12.84 -7.51 7.26
C MET A 41 11.64 -7.08 8.12
N ARG A 42 11.58 -7.59 9.35
CA ARG A 42 10.53 -7.22 10.30
C ARG A 42 10.67 -5.74 10.68
N PRO A 43 9.55 -4.99 10.79
CA PRO A 43 9.58 -3.59 11.24
C PRO A 43 10.33 -3.37 12.55
N ALA A 44 10.20 -4.28 13.51
CA ALA A 44 10.88 -4.20 14.80
C ALA A 44 12.42 -4.36 14.74
N ALA A 45 12.95 -4.91 13.64
CA ALA A 45 14.38 -5.07 13.41
C ALA A 45 14.96 -3.98 12.50
N THR A 46 14.12 -3.08 11.98
CA THR A 46 14.53 -2.05 11.02
C THR A 46 15.19 -0.87 11.73
N THR A 47 16.28 -0.38 11.16
CA THR A 47 17.08 0.72 11.71
C THR A 47 17.25 1.86 10.68
N GLU A 48 17.84 2.98 11.10
CA GLU A 48 18.16 4.09 10.19
C GLU A 48 19.16 3.68 9.10
N ALA A 49 20.01 2.67 9.36
CA ALA A 49 20.96 2.15 8.35
C ALA A 49 20.26 1.46 7.17
N ASP A 50 19.01 1.01 7.37
CA ASP A 50 18.19 0.34 6.36
C ASP A 50 17.36 1.35 5.53
N ALA A 51 17.48 2.65 5.80
CA ALA A 51 16.68 3.68 5.15
C ALA A 51 16.88 3.68 3.63
N PRO A 52 15.79 3.73 2.83
CA PRO A 52 15.90 3.77 1.38
C PRO A 52 16.69 4.99 0.89
N GLY A 53 17.52 4.76 -0.13
CA GLY A 53 18.28 5.81 -0.78
C GLY A 53 17.43 7.04 -1.17
N ILE A 54 18.00 8.21 -0.97
CA ILE A 54 17.46 9.49 -1.39
C ILE A 54 18.22 9.89 -2.65
N ASP A 55 18.07 9.11 -3.73
CA ASP A 55 18.82 9.35 -4.95
C ASP A 55 18.33 10.65 -5.62
N ALA A 56 19.18 11.68 -5.56
CA ALA A 56 18.95 13.01 -6.14
C ALA A 56 18.83 13.02 -7.68
N GLY A 57 18.93 11.86 -8.34
CA GLY A 57 19.26 11.77 -9.77
C GLY A 57 18.21 11.20 -10.73
N LYS A 58 17.24 10.35 -10.34
CA LYS A 58 16.47 9.61 -11.36
C LYS A 58 14.97 9.33 -11.14
N LYS A 59 14.30 9.88 -10.13
CA LYS A 59 12.82 10.00 -10.06
C LYS A 59 12.49 10.97 -8.92
N SER A 60 11.74 12.04 -9.19
CA SER A 60 11.56 13.13 -8.23
C SER A 60 10.99 12.62 -6.90
N LEU A 61 11.72 12.85 -5.82
CA LEU A 61 11.19 12.73 -4.48
C LEU A 61 9.92 13.60 -4.34
N PRO A 62 8.95 13.18 -3.50
CA PRO A 62 7.74 13.95 -3.28
C PRO A 62 7.95 15.24 -2.48
N ALA A 63 9.11 15.37 -1.82
CA ALA A 63 9.53 16.57 -1.09
C ALA A 63 11.06 16.69 -1.14
N GLY A 64 11.60 17.74 -0.52
CA GLY A 64 13.05 17.90 -0.37
C GLY A 64 13.71 16.70 0.33
N PRO A 65 14.96 16.36 0.00
CA PRO A 65 15.69 15.24 0.60
C PRO A 65 15.61 15.15 2.12
N GLU A 66 15.76 16.28 2.83
CA GLU A 66 15.69 16.31 4.30
C GLU A 66 14.28 16.01 4.82
N THR A 67 13.22 16.53 4.17
CA THR A 67 11.83 16.22 4.55
C THR A 67 11.55 14.73 4.42
N VAL A 68 12.07 14.09 3.36
CA VAL A 68 11.91 12.65 3.15
C VAL A 68 12.68 11.86 4.21
N ARG A 69 13.93 12.23 4.51
CA ARG A 69 14.72 11.61 5.59
C ARG A 69 14.04 11.75 6.95
N ASP A 70 13.48 12.92 7.22
CA ASP A 70 12.81 13.17 8.48
C ASP A 70 11.51 12.37 8.60
N ALA A 71 10.78 12.16 7.51
CA ALA A 71 9.66 11.23 7.48
C ALA A 71 10.10 9.76 7.64
N ASP A 72 11.25 9.37 7.10
CA ASP A 72 11.83 8.04 7.32
C ASP A 72 12.19 7.84 8.82
N ARG A 73 12.72 8.86 9.49
CA ARG A 73 12.93 8.84 10.96
C ARG A 73 11.61 8.76 11.73
N LEU A 74 10.61 9.54 11.34
CA LEU A 74 9.26 9.46 11.93
C LEU A 74 8.68 8.05 11.81
N ALA A 75 8.90 7.36 10.69
CA ALA A 75 8.42 5.99 10.50
C ALA A 75 9.06 5.01 11.50
N LEU A 76 10.36 5.17 11.78
CA LEU A 76 11.07 4.40 12.81
C LEU A 76 10.54 4.73 14.21
N GLU A 77 10.44 6.01 14.56
CA GLU A 77 9.95 6.48 15.87
C GLU A 77 8.54 5.96 16.19
N THR A 78 7.66 5.90 15.19
CA THR A 78 6.26 5.47 15.31
C THR A 78 6.06 3.98 15.00
N THR A 79 7.10 3.28 14.56
CA THR A 79 7.02 1.91 13.99
C THR A 79 6.01 1.81 12.83
N TYR A 80 5.70 2.92 12.16
CA TYR A 80 4.74 2.99 11.06
C TYR A 80 5.43 2.80 9.70
N LEU A 81 6.07 1.64 9.58
CA LEU A 81 6.93 1.25 8.46
C LEU A 81 6.19 0.54 7.32
N SER A 82 4.90 0.25 7.43
CA SER A 82 4.16 -0.29 6.30
C SER A 82 3.96 0.76 5.21
N GLY A 83 3.66 0.30 4.01
CA GLY A 83 3.29 1.16 2.89
C GLY A 83 2.55 0.36 1.84
N LYS A 84 2.15 1.02 0.75
CA LYS A 84 1.23 0.45 -0.23
C LYS A 84 1.53 0.88 -1.65
N TRP A 85 1.49 -0.08 -2.56
CA TRP A 85 1.30 0.19 -3.98
C TRP A 85 -0.17 0.54 -4.23
N LEU A 86 -0.39 1.63 -4.97
CA LEU A 86 -1.71 2.07 -5.40
C LEU A 86 -1.87 1.78 -6.89
N VAL A 87 -2.88 0.98 -7.21
CA VAL A 87 -3.26 0.57 -8.55
C VAL A 87 -4.68 1.05 -8.82
N GLU A 88 -4.84 1.94 -9.80
CA GLU A 88 -6.15 2.41 -10.25
C GLU A 88 -6.70 1.49 -11.35
N ARG A 89 -7.95 1.04 -11.19
CA ARG A 89 -8.68 0.22 -12.17
C ARG A 89 -10.10 0.76 -12.36
N PRO A 90 -10.61 0.76 -13.60
CA PRO A 90 -12.00 1.08 -13.84
C PRO A 90 -12.91 -0.07 -13.35
N ALA A 91 -14.20 0.22 -13.18
CA ALA A 91 -15.18 -0.71 -12.61
C ALA A 91 -15.24 -2.05 -13.37
N GLU A 92 -15.05 -2.05 -14.69
CA GLU A 92 -15.15 -3.26 -15.53
C GLU A 92 -14.00 -4.26 -15.30
N ALA A 93 -12.95 -3.87 -14.58
CA ALA A 93 -11.77 -4.71 -14.40
C ALA A 93 -11.18 -4.69 -12.98
N VAL A 94 -11.82 -4.01 -12.02
CA VAL A 94 -11.36 -4.01 -10.63
C VAL A 94 -11.69 -5.32 -9.92
N ASP A 95 -12.85 -5.92 -10.22
CA ASP A 95 -13.30 -7.14 -9.54
C ASP A 95 -12.36 -8.32 -9.82
N ASP A 96 -12.00 -8.55 -11.09
CA ASP A 96 -11.03 -9.57 -11.49
C ASP A 96 -9.66 -9.38 -10.81
N LEU A 97 -9.16 -8.14 -10.79
CA LEU A 97 -7.88 -7.83 -10.11
C LEU A 97 -7.99 -8.06 -8.61
N TRP A 98 -9.12 -7.69 -8.00
CA TRP A 98 -9.33 -7.86 -6.58
C TRP A 98 -9.37 -9.33 -6.17
N GLU A 99 -10.07 -10.18 -6.92
CA GLU A 99 -10.08 -11.63 -6.70
C GLU A 99 -8.66 -12.21 -6.75
N ALA A 100 -7.89 -11.89 -7.80
CA ALA A 100 -6.51 -12.35 -7.94
C ALA A 100 -5.59 -11.85 -6.81
N VAL A 101 -5.80 -10.62 -6.32
CA VAL A 101 -5.08 -10.07 -5.16
C VAL A 101 -5.48 -10.77 -3.86
N VAL A 102 -6.76 -11.11 -3.67
CA VAL A 102 -7.23 -11.88 -2.52
C VAL A 102 -6.56 -13.25 -2.48
N ASP A 103 -6.50 -13.94 -3.63
CA ASP A 103 -5.82 -15.24 -3.76
C ASP A 103 -4.34 -15.16 -3.42
N ASP A 104 -3.65 -14.12 -3.90
CA ASP A 104 -2.24 -13.92 -3.57
C ASP A 104 -2.00 -13.60 -2.10
N VAL A 105 -2.94 -12.91 -1.45
CA VAL A 105 -2.85 -12.68 0.00
C VAL A 105 -3.16 -13.96 0.78
N ALA A 106 -4.11 -14.78 0.33
CA ALA A 106 -4.43 -16.07 0.94
C ALA A 106 -3.27 -17.07 0.81
N ALA A 107 -2.55 -17.02 -0.32
CA ALA A 107 -1.34 -17.80 -0.56
C ALA A 107 -0.07 -17.16 0.04
N GLU A 108 -0.20 -16.13 0.88
CA GLU A 108 0.89 -15.36 1.51
C GLU A 108 1.91 -14.79 0.51
N ARG A 109 1.57 -14.62 -0.77
CA ARG A 109 2.44 -13.96 -1.77
C ARG A 109 2.41 -12.45 -1.64
N PHE A 110 1.26 -11.91 -1.25
CA PHE A 110 1.10 -10.53 -0.81
C PHE A 110 0.80 -10.47 0.69
N TRP A 111 1.26 -9.42 1.34
CA TRP A 111 1.11 -9.31 2.78
C TRP A 111 -0.30 -8.89 3.20
N ASP A 112 -0.86 -7.84 2.59
CA ASP A 112 -2.24 -7.41 2.83
C ASP A 112 -2.75 -6.56 1.67
N ALA A 113 -4.07 -6.41 1.57
CA ALA A 113 -4.68 -5.53 0.58
C ALA A 113 -6.05 -4.96 1.00
N LYS A 114 -6.42 -3.86 0.34
CA LYS A 114 -7.78 -3.31 0.36
C LYS A 114 -8.12 -2.64 -0.97
N VAL A 115 -9.40 -2.53 -1.28
CA VAL A 115 -9.89 -1.91 -2.51
C VAL A 115 -11.03 -0.95 -2.20
N ALA A 116 -11.06 0.18 -2.92
CA ALA A 116 -12.19 1.10 -2.86
C ALA A 116 -13.45 0.41 -3.41
N THR A 117 -14.56 0.53 -2.70
CA THR A 117 -15.87 0.00 -3.13
C THR A 117 -16.57 1.01 -4.04
N ALA A 118 -17.70 0.66 -4.65
CA ALA A 118 -18.49 1.64 -5.42
C ALA A 118 -18.91 2.83 -4.53
N ALA A 119 -19.37 2.57 -3.31
CA ALA A 119 -19.63 3.61 -2.30
C ALA A 119 -18.39 4.45 -1.97
N GLY A 120 -17.20 3.82 -1.97
CA GLY A 120 -15.93 4.50 -1.76
C GLY A 120 -15.58 5.44 -2.91
N CYS A 121 -15.67 4.97 -4.14
CA CYS A 121 -15.44 5.79 -5.33
C CYS A 121 -16.36 7.01 -5.36
N GLU A 122 -17.66 6.83 -5.08
CA GLU A 122 -18.62 7.94 -4.96
C GLU A 122 -18.22 8.93 -3.86
N ALA A 123 -17.93 8.43 -2.64
CA ALA A 123 -17.57 9.27 -1.50
C ALA A 123 -16.27 10.05 -1.70
N PHE A 124 -15.33 9.53 -2.49
CA PHE A 124 -14.05 10.17 -2.77
C PHE A 124 -14.07 11.00 -4.06
N GLY A 125 -15.15 10.96 -4.84
CA GLY A 125 -15.22 11.62 -6.15
C GLY A 125 -14.29 11.01 -7.19
N GLU A 126 -13.98 9.72 -7.04
CA GLU A 126 -13.06 8.98 -7.90
C GLU A 126 -13.83 8.16 -8.94
N SER A 127 -13.33 8.15 -10.17
CA SER A 127 -13.93 7.34 -11.26
C SER A 127 -13.36 5.92 -11.31
N ASP A 128 -12.07 5.77 -10.98
CA ASP A 128 -11.38 4.49 -10.90
C ASP A 128 -11.33 4.00 -9.44
N HIS A 129 -11.43 2.69 -9.25
CA HIS A 129 -11.23 2.05 -7.96
C HIS A 129 -9.74 1.95 -7.64
N ALA A 130 -9.37 2.34 -6.42
CA ALA A 130 -8.01 2.15 -5.91
C ALA A 130 -7.85 0.77 -5.24
N VAL A 131 -7.07 -0.12 -5.85
CA VAL A 131 -6.55 -1.35 -5.24
C VAL A 131 -5.22 -1.04 -4.56
N LEU A 132 -5.15 -1.28 -3.26
CA LEU A 132 -4.00 -1.00 -2.41
C LEU A 132 -3.40 -2.31 -1.92
N VAL A 133 -2.17 -2.60 -2.34
CA VAL A 133 -1.41 -3.79 -1.93
C VAL A 133 -0.27 -3.35 -1.02
N PHE A 134 -0.28 -3.85 0.21
CA PHE A 134 0.62 -3.41 1.27
C PHE A 134 1.88 -4.27 1.34
N THR A 135 2.98 -3.63 1.76
CA THR A 135 4.15 -4.32 2.32
C THR A 135 4.29 -3.96 3.80
N PRO A 136 4.82 -4.88 4.63
CA PRO A 136 4.95 -4.65 6.06
C PRO A 136 6.03 -3.63 6.41
N ASN A 137 7.01 -3.46 5.54
CA ASN A 137 8.17 -2.61 5.76
C ASN A 137 8.60 -1.99 4.42
N TYR A 138 8.55 -0.66 4.29
CA TYR A 138 8.96 0.02 3.06
C TYR A 138 10.48 0.27 2.98
N PHE A 139 11.20 0.09 4.09
CA PHE A 139 12.66 0.12 4.11
C PHE A 139 13.22 -1.11 3.38
N ASP A 140 12.49 -2.23 3.41
CA ASP A 140 12.78 -3.41 2.62
C ASP A 140 12.44 -3.20 1.14
N ARG A 141 13.39 -2.61 0.41
CA ARG A 141 13.26 -2.33 -1.02
C ARG A 141 13.08 -3.61 -1.85
N THR A 142 13.63 -4.72 -1.40
CA THR A 142 13.49 -6.02 -2.07
C THR A 142 12.03 -6.46 -2.07
N ASP A 143 11.34 -6.39 -0.92
CA ASP A 143 9.91 -6.74 -0.86
C ASP A 143 9.04 -5.74 -1.64
N VAL A 144 9.32 -4.44 -1.53
CA VAL A 144 8.56 -3.42 -2.28
C VAL A 144 8.65 -3.67 -3.79
N ASP A 145 9.84 -4.01 -4.31
CA ASP A 145 10.04 -4.30 -5.72
C ASP A 145 9.53 -5.69 -6.13
N ARG A 146 9.55 -6.68 -5.23
CA ARG A 146 8.94 -8.00 -5.43
C ARG A 146 7.44 -7.91 -5.63
N VAL A 147 6.74 -7.17 -4.76
CA VAL A 147 5.29 -6.95 -4.87
C VAL A 147 4.96 -6.22 -6.16
N ARG A 148 5.72 -5.16 -6.50
CA ARG A 148 5.58 -4.43 -7.76
C ARG A 148 5.73 -5.34 -8.97
N ARG A 149 6.76 -6.19 -8.98
CA ARG A 149 7.03 -7.11 -10.08
C ARG A 149 5.85 -8.07 -10.29
N ARG A 150 5.34 -8.66 -9.20
CA ARG A 150 4.19 -9.56 -9.25
C ARG A 150 2.92 -8.86 -9.76
N LEU A 151 2.64 -7.64 -9.33
CA LEU A 151 1.56 -6.81 -9.89
C LEU A 151 1.68 -6.63 -11.41
N ARG A 152 2.90 -6.47 -11.93
CA ARG A 152 3.12 -6.29 -13.37
C ARG A 152 3.06 -7.61 -14.14
N GLU A 153 3.75 -8.64 -13.66
CA GLU A 153 3.98 -9.89 -14.38
C GLU A 153 2.78 -10.85 -14.30
N GLU A 154 2.16 -10.97 -13.12
CA GLU A 154 1.06 -11.93 -12.89
C GLU A 154 -0.32 -11.29 -13.06
N HIS A 155 -0.46 -9.99 -12.72
CA HIS A 155 -1.74 -9.29 -12.70
C HIS A 155 -1.91 -8.27 -13.83
N GLY A 156 -0.96 -8.20 -14.77
CA GLY A 156 -1.06 -7.35 -15.95
C GLY A 156 -1.15 -5.85 -15.66
N VAL A 157 -0.68 -5.38 -14.50
CA VAL A 157 -0.68 -3.96 -14.16
C VAL A 157 0.37 -3.22 -15.00
N THR A 158 -0.06 -2.71 -16.15
CA THR A 158 0.83 -2.04 -17.11
C THR A 158 0.95 -0.54 -16.88
N LYS A 159 -0.14 0.11 -16.44
CA LYS A 159 -0.19 1.54 -16.10
C LYS A 159 0.83 1.89 -15.00
N ARG A 160 1.17 3.18 -14.90
CA ARG A 160 2.06 3.69 -13.87
C ARG A 160 1.41 3.51 -12.49
N ILE A 161 2.16 2.99 -11.52
CA ILE A 161 1.72 2.83 -10.14
C ILE A 161 2.63 3.59 -9.19
N ARG A 162 2.08 3.92 -8.02
CA ARG A 162 2.76 4.72 -6.99
C ARG A 162 2.80 3.99 -5.67
N TYR A 163 3.93 4.05 -4.99
CA TYR A 163 4.09 3.50 -3.65
C TYR A 163 4.11 4.62 -2.62
N ARG A 164 3.20 4.55 -1.65
CA ARG A 164 3.08 5.53 -0.57
C ARG A 164 3.33 4.86 0.77
N PRO A 165 4.37 5.26 1.52
CA PRO A 165 4.53 4.88 2.92
C PRO A 165 3.32 5.27 3.76
N ASP A 166 2.94 4.44 4.73
CA ASP A 166 1.81 4.74 5.61
C ASP A 166 2.12 5.93 6.54
N VAL A 167 3.38 6.15 6.89
CA VAL A 167 3.83 7.35 7.65
C VAL A 167 3.40 8.67 6.99
N TYR A 168 3.25 8.72 5.66
CA TYR A 168 2.79 9.92 4.95
C TYR A 168 1.32 10.23 5.19
N THR A 169 0.57 9.29 5.77
CA THR A 169 -0.86 9.45 6.08
C THR A 169 -1.12 9.85 7.53
N LEU A 170 -0.05 10.03 8.34
CA LEU A 170 -0.20 10.53 9.70
C LEU A 170 -0.65 12.00 9.67
N GLY A 171 -1.76 12.29 10.33
CA GLY A 171 -2.29 13.65 10.47
C GLY A 171 -1.95 14.30 11.82
N GLY A 172 -2.53 15.48 12.07
CA GLY A 172 -2.45 16.15 13.37
C GLY A 172 -1.04 16.65 13.68
N VAL A 173 -0.46 16.19 14.80
CA VAL A 173 0.85 16.68 15.28
C VAL A 173 2.02 16.40 14.31
N HIS A 174 1.83 15.49 13.34
CA HIS A 174 2.85 15.13 12.36
C HIS A 174 2.72 15.89 11.03
N GLU A 175 1.61 16.60 10.80
CA GLU A 175 1.31 17.22 9.51
C GLU A 175 2.36 18.27 9.11
N ALA A 176 2.78 19.11 10.06
CA ALA A 176 3.84 20.09 9.84
C ALA A 176 5.20 19.45 9.50
N ARG A 177 5.49 18.27 10.08
CA ARG A 177 6.72 17.51 9.83
C ARG A 177 6.71 16.89 8.43
N LEU A 178 5.56 16.37 8.01
CA LEU A 178 5.38 15.74 6.71
C LEU A 178 5.30 16.76 5.56
N GLY A 179 4.68 17.92 5.79
CA GLY A 179 4.54 18.97 4.79
C GLY A 179 3.97 18.43 3.46
N PRO A 180 4.66 18.60 2.32
CA PRO A 180 4.19 18.10 1.02
C PRO A 180 3.99 16.57 0.95
N LEU A 181 4.57 15.81 1.87
CA LEU A 181 4.39 14.35 1.92
C LEU A 181 2.99 13.94 2.35
N ALA A 182 2.25 14.83 3.01
CA ALA A 182 0.87 14.57 3.43
C ALA A 182 -0.12 14.51 2.24
N ASP A 183 0.27 15.07 1.08
CA ASP A 183 -0.51 15.03 -0.16
C ASP A 183 -0.82 13.58 -0.58
N SER A 184 -2.04 13.33 -1.06
CA SER A 184 -2.48 12.02 -1.55
C SER A 184 -1.65 11.49 -2.73
N ASP A 185 -1.08 12.38 -3.54
CA ASP A 185 -0.25 12.06 -4.71
C ASP A 185 1.23 11.88 -4.38
N ALA A 186 1.63 12.21 -3.14
CA ALA A 186 2.99 11.97 -2.66
C ALA A 186 3.30 10.47 -2.66
N ALA A 187 4.41 10.12 -3.31
CA ALA A 187 4.84 8.74 -3.46
C ALA A 187 6.35 8.64 -3.26
N ARG A 188 6.78 7.71 -2.42
CA ARG A 188 8.20 7.44 -2.19
C ARG A 188 8.81 6.73 -3.39
N PHE A 189 8.06 5.83 -4.03
CA PHE A 189 8.52 5.08 -5.19
C PHE A 189 7.47 5.16 -6.32
N ARG A 190 7.94 5.20 -7.57
CA ARG A 190 7.10 5.25 -8.77
C ARG A 190 7.60 4.25 -9.79
N ALA A 191 6.67 3.53 -10.42
CA ALA A 191 6.99 2.48 -11.37
C ALA A 191 6.05 2.46 -12.55
#